data_AF-A0A329MUZ1-F1
#
_entry.id   AF-A0A329MUZ1-F1
#
_cell.length_a   1.000
_cell.length_b   1.000
_cell.length_c   1.000
_cell.angle_alpha   90.00
_cell.angle_beta   90.00
_cell.angle_gamma   90.00
#
_symmetry.space_group_name_H-M   'P 1'
#
loop_
_entity.id
_entity.type
_entity.pdbx_description
1 polymer ?
#
loop_
_entity_poly.entity_id
_entity_poly.type
_entity_poly.pdbx_seq_one_letter_code
_entity_poly.pdbx_strand_id
1 'polypeptide(L)'
;MTDLALLEYLEGFLTEARRAKFREILSRRTRHFTIAMQDVFQMHNASAVIRSCDVFGIQDIHIIEERFSKRLDKNIAMGAQKWVDVHT
;
A
#
# COMPACT_ATOMS: atom_id res chain seq x y z
N MET A 1 -1.15 16.31 -10.68
CA MET A 1 -2.31 16.96 -10.05
C MET A 1 -3.45 15.97 -10.13
N THR A 2 -4.15 15.71 -9.02
CA THR A 2 -5.26 14.74 -9.00
C THR A 2 -6.46 15.32 -9.74
N ASP A 3 -7.00 14.60 -10.73
CA ASP A 3 -8.19 15.03 -11.47
C ASP A 3 -9.45 14.80 -10.64
N LEU A 4 -9.98 15.89 -10.07
CA LEU A 4 -11.17 15.84 -9.20
C LEU A 4 -12.45 15.51 -9.96
N ALA A 5 -12.55 15.91 -11.24
CA ALA A 5 -13.73 15.61 -12.06
C ALA A 5 -13.79 14.11 -12.38
N LEU A 6 -12.63 13.50 -12.67
CA LEU A 6 -12.53 12.06 -12.84
C LEU A 6 -12.85 11.30 -11.54
N LEU A 7 -12.38 11.79 -10.39
CA LEU A 7 -12.70 11.17 -9.10
C LEU A 7 -14.21 11.19 -8.83
N GLU A 8 -14.86 12.34 -8.99
CA GLU A 8 -16.31 12.48 -8.77
C GLU A 8 -17.11 11.56 -9.69
N TYR A 9 -16.71 11.47 -10.97
CA TYR A 9 -17.31 10.52 -11.91
C TYR A 9 -17.16 9.06 -11.46
N LEU A 10 -15.95 8.66 -11.03
CA LEU A 10 -15.68 7.30 -10.56
C LEU A 10 -16.38 6.96 -9.24
N GLU A 11 -16.54 7.93 -8.34
CA GLU A 11 -17.30 7.76 -7.09
C GLU A 11 -18.78 7.43 -7.34
N GLY A 12 -19.32 7.82 -8.50
CA GLY A 12 -20.69 7.46 -8.92
C GLY A 12 -20.92 5.96 -9.09
N PHE A 13 -19.87 5.17 -9.34
CA PHE A 13 -19.96 3.70 -9.44
C PHE A 13 -19.88 2.99 -8.08
N LEU A 14 -19.64 3.72 -6.99
CA LEU A 14 -19.46 3.16 -5.65
C LEU A 14 -20.76 3.26 -4.84
N THR A 15 -21.07 2.22 -4.06
CA THR A 15 -22.12 2.31 -3.05
C THR A 15 -21.73 3.30 -1.95
N GLU A 16 -22.72 3.92 -1.29
CA GLU A 16 -22.46 4.80 -0.14
C GLU A 16 -21.64 4.12 0.95
N ALA A 17 -21.96 2.85 1.28
CA ALA A 17 -21.21 2.08 2.26
C ALA A 17 -19.72 1.96 1.88
N ARG A 18 -19.41 1.73 0.60
CA ARG A 18 -18.03 1.64 0.13
C ARG A 18 -17.32 2.98 0.17
N ARG A 19 -17.99 4.08 -0.20
CA ARG A 19 -17.44 5.45 -0.08
C ARG A 19 -17.14 5.82 1.37
N ALA A 20 -18.08 5.55 2.28
CA ALA A 20 -17.90 5.77 3.70
C ALA A 20 -16.71 4.97 4.26
N LYS A 21 -16.57 3.71 3.83
CA LYS A 21 -15.45 2.87 4.26
C LYS A 21 -14.10 3.40 3.78
N PHE A 22 -14.01 3.89 2.55
CA PHE A 22 -12.79 4.53 2.06
C PHE A 22 -12.42 5.75 2.88
N ARG A 23 -13.38 6.64 3.16
CA ARG A 23 -13.13 7.84 3.99
C ARG A 23 -12.66 7.46 5.40
N GLU A 24 -13.28 6.46 6.02
CA GLU A 24 -12.87 5.95 7.34
C GLU A 24 -11.42 5.45 7.31
N ILE A 25 -11.06 4.58 6.36
CA ILE A 25 -9.71 4.02 6.27
C ILE A 25 -8.67 5.11 5.96
N LEU A 26 -8.96 5.99 4.99
CA LEU A 26 -8.05 7.07 4.61
C LEU A 26 -7.76 8.03 5.77
N SER A 27 -8.75 8.30 6.63
CA SER A 27 -8.56 9.14 7.82
C SER A 27 -7.59 8.56 8.86
N ARG A 28 -7.31 7.25 8.79
CA ARG A 28 -6.40 6.54 9.71
C ARG A 28 -5.04 6.26 9.09
N ARG A 29 -4.79 6.66 7.85
CA ARG A 29 -3.48 6.53 7.21
C ARG A 29 -2.48 7.51 7.83
N THR A 30 -1.23 7.08 7.96
CA THR A 30 -0.15 7.91 8.49
C THR A 30 1.08 7.89 7.60
N ARG A 31 1.71 9.07 7.52
CA ARG A 31 3.06 9.30 6.98
C ARG A 31 4.00 9.87 8.04
N HIS A 32 3.66 9.75 9.33
CA HIS A 32 4.52 10.22 10.43
C HIS A 32 5.76 9.35 10.65
N PHE A 33 5.64 8.06 10.32
CA PHE A 33 6.74 7.11 10.30
C PHE A 33 6.53 6.12 9.14
N THR A 34 7.60 5.44 8.76
CA THR A 34 7.63 4.51 7.64
C THR A 34 8.44 3.27 8.01
N ILE A 35 8.28 2.20 7.26
CA ILE A 35 9.06 0.97 7.41
C ILE A 35 10.21 0.99 6.40
N ALA A 36 11.42 0.67 6.86
CA ALA A 36 12.56 0.37 6.01
C ALA A 36 12.88 -1.13 6.12
N MET A 37 13.02 -1.78 4.97
CA MET A 37 13.30 -3.21 4.86
C MET A 37 14.55 -3.38 4.01
N GLN A 38 15.50 -4.19 4.47
CA GLN A 38 16.77 -4.41 3.77
C GLN A 38 17.06 -5.90 3.62
N ASP A 39 17.43 -6.30 2.39
CA ASP A 39 17.89 -7.64 2.01
C ASP A 39 17.01 -8.78 2.59
N VAL A 40 15.68 -8.68 2.44
CA VAL A 40 14.79 -9.70 2.99
C VAL A 40 14.84 -10.97 2.16
N PHE A 41 15.47 -11.99 2.74
CA PHE A 41 15.79 -13.25 2.05
C PHE A 41 14.58 -13.97 1.44
N GLN A 42 13.43 -13.93 2.11
CA GLN A 42 12.21 -14.64 1.69
C GLN A 42 11.08 -13.66 1.37
N MET A 43 10.59 -13.69 0.12
CA MET A 43 9.56 -12.75 -0.37
C MET A 43 8.23 -12.81 0.41
N HIS A 44 7.89 -13.95 1.03
CA HIS A 44 6.68 -14.04 1.85
C HIS A 44 6.77 -13.19 3.12
N ASN A 45 7.97 -12.94 3.64
CA ASN A 45 8.17 -12.03 4.76
C ASN A 45 7.93 -10.58 4.32
N ALA A 46 8.45 -10.20 3.15
CA ALA A 46 8.13 -8.90 2.54
C ALA A 46 6.61 -8.72 2.32
N SER A 47 5.92 -9.76 1.82
CA SER A 47 4.44 -9.77 1.70
C SER A 47 3.74 -9.52 3.03
N ALA A 48 4.18 -10.20 4.08
CA ALA A 48 3.61 -10.06 5.41
C ALA A 48 3.80 -8.63 5.95
N VAL A 49 4.99 -8.05 5.77
CA VAL A 49 5.28 -6.67 6.18
C VAL A 49 4.39 -5.67 5.43
N ILE A 50 4.22 -5.81 4.11
CA ILE A 50 3.34 -4.92 3.33
C ILE A 50 1.89 -5.03 3.80
N ARG A 51 1.40 -6.24 4.07
CA ARG A 51 0.05 -6.45 4.62
C ARG A 51 -0.10 -5.87 6.01
N SER A 52 0.93 -5.96 6.85
CA SER A 52 0.95 -5.30 8.16
C SER A 52 0.88 -3.78 8.02
N CYS A 53 1.61 -3.19 7.07
CA CYS A 53 1.53 -1.74 6.81
C CYS A 53 0.10 -1.33 6.46
N ASP A 54 -0.58 -2.09 5.61
CA ASP A 54 -1.98 -1.84 5.24
C ASP A 54 -2.93 -1.85 6.46
N VAL A 55 -2.82 -2.87 7.31
CA VAL A 55 -3.65 -3.03 8.52
C VAL A 55 -3.39 -1.93 9.55
N PHE A 56 -2.14 -1.53 9.74
CA PHE A 56 -1.76 -0.48 10.71
C PHE A 56 -1.90 0.94 10.16
N GLY A 57 -2.32 1.10 8.90
CA GLY A 57 -2.48 2.41 8.27
C GLY A 57 -1.16 3.10 7.89
N ILE A 58 -0.06 2.37 7.82
CA ILE A 58 1.22 2.92 7.33
C ILE A 58 1.11 3.08 5.82
N GLN A 59 1.40 4.29 5.33
CA GLN A 59 1.24 4.61 3.91
C GLN A 59 2.46 4.20 3.07
N ASP A 60 3.67 4.37 3.60
CA ASP A 60 4.92 4.17 2.86
C ASP A 60 5.74 3.02 3.43
N ILE A 61 6.43 2.29 2.56
CA ILE A 61 7.49 1.34 2.89
C ILE A 61 8.66 1.49 1.92
N HIS A 62 9.88 1.47 2.44
CA HIS A 62 11.11 1.54 1.67
C HIS A 62 11.82 0.20 1.71
N ILE A 63 12.19 -0.31 0.55
CA ILE A 63 12.82 -1.61 0.37
C ILE A 63 14.19 -1.37 -0.27
N ILE A 64 15.25 -1.88 0.37
CA ILE A 64 16.63 -1.79 -0.11
C ILE A 64 17.11 -3.22 -0.38
N GLU A 65 17.21 -3.60 -1.65
CA GLU A 65 17.67 -4.93 -2.06
C GLU A 65 19.00 -4.84 -2.81
N GLU A 66 20.10 -5.11 -2.11
CA GLU A 66 21.43 -5.18 -2.74
C GLU A 66 21.78 -6.62 -3.15
N ARG A 67 21.34 -7.60 -2.36
CA ARG A 67 21.75 -9.01 -2.52
C ARG A 67 20.77 -9.85 -3.34
N PHE A 68 19.48 -9.53 -3.33
CA PHE A 68 18.42 -10.38 -3.89
C PHE A 68 17.55 -9.67 -4.95
N SER A 69 18.10 -8.63 -5.59
CA SER A 69 17.48 -7.61 -6.47
C SER A 69 16.57 -8.04 -7.63
N LYS A 70 16.35 -9.35 -7.88
CA LYS A 70 15.58 -9.86 -9.03
C LYS A 70 14.21 -10.46 -8.71
N ARG A 71 13.63 -10.23 -7.52
CA ARG A 71 12.50 -11.05 -7.03
C ARG A 71 11.22 -10.33 -6.59
N LEU A 72 11.06 -9.03 -6.81
CA LEU A 72 9.78 -8.34 -6.54
C LEU A 72 8.74 -8.70 -7.62
N ASP A 73 8.19 -9.90 -7.50
CA ASP A 73 7.04 -10.35 -8.26
C ASP A 73 5.82 -9.51 -7.85
N LYS A 74 5.13 -8.89 -8.81
CA LYS A 74 4.09 -7.88 -8.55
C LYS A 74 2.84 -8.42 -7.80
N ASN A 75 2.80 -9.74 -7.58
CA ASN A 75 1.69 -10.48 -6.96
C ASN A 75 1.89 -10.81 -5.47
N ILE A 76 2.97 -10.33 -4.83
CA ILE A 76 3.42 -10.84 -3.54
C ILE A 76 2.49 -10.50 -2.36
N ALA A 77 1.85 -9.32 -2.32
CA ALA A 77 1.09 -8.86 -1.14
C ALA A 77 -0.44 -9.05 -1.23
N MET A 78 -0.93 -9.95 -2.10
CA MET A 78 -2.36 -10.29 -2.22
C MET A 78 -3.32 -9.08 -2.33
N GLY A 79 -2.88 -7.99 -2.94
CA GLY A 79 -3.67 -6.76 -3.13
C GLY A 79 -3.36 -5.64 -2.14
N ALA A 80 -2.67 -5.89 -1.03
CA ALA A 80 -2.23 -4.84 -0.11
C ALA A 80 -1.27 -3.85 -0.76
N GLN A 81 -0.49 -4.30 -1.75
CA GLN A 81 0.39 -3.42 -2.54
C GLN A 81 -0.35 -2.37 -3.37
N LYS A 82 -1.69 -2.43 -3.46
CA LYS A 82 -2.51 -1.39 -4.10
C LYS A 82 -2.81 -0.23 -3.16
N TRP A 83 -2.62 -0.41 -1.85
CA TRP A 83 -3.03 0.54 -0.81
C TRP A 83 -1.86 1.09 0.01
N VAL A 84 -0.68 0.50 -0.15
CA VAL A 84 0.58 0.94 0.47
C VAL A 84 1.56 1.31 -0.65
N ASP A 85 2.20 2.46 -0.52
CA ASP A 85 3.21 2.94 -1.45
C ASP A 85 4.55 2.24 -1.16
N VAL A 86 5.02 1.47 -2.13
CA VAL A 86 6.28 0.71 -2.02
C VAL A 86 7.36 1.43 -2.81
N HIS A 87 8.40 1.87 -2.11
CA HIS A 87 9.59 2.51 -2.66
C HIS A 87 10.74 1.50 -2.67
N THR A 88 11.41 1.30 -3.80
CA THR A 88 12.50 0.34 -3.99
C THR A 88 13.71 1.01 -4.62
#